data_AF-A0A2D4F139-F1
#
_entry.id   AF-A0A2D4F139-F1
#
_cell.length_a   1.000
_cell.length_b   1.000
_cell.length_c   1.000
_cell.angle_alpha   90.00
_cell.angle_beta   90.00
_cell.angle_gamma   90.00
#
_symmetry.space_group_name_H-M   'P 1'
#
loop_
_entity.id
_entity.type
_entity.pdbx_description
1 polymer ?
#
loop_
_entity_poly.entity_id
_entity_poly.type
_entity_poly.pdbx_seq_one_letter_code
_entity_poly.pdbx_strand_id
1 'polypeptide(L)'
;MDLLCYNRGCGQRFDPATNTEESCIYHPGVPVFHDALKGWSCCKRRTTDFSDFLSIKGCTKGFHNSEKPPEPVKPEVTSERKELADLKPKFQEHIIQAPKPVEAIQRPSSDEPMSCLQLKVSASLKQSLEKLKLSSENEIKKEDDSDEIKIGTPCKNAGCSKTFEGPASTEDACIYHAGVPIFHEGMKYWSCCKRKTSDFNTFLAQEGCTTGTHLWIKKDAGKKMVPCRHDWHQTGREVIISIYAKNSIPELSRVEANSTLLNIHI
;
A
#
# COMPACT_ATOMS: atom_id res chain seq x y z
N MET A 1 13.24 18.12 27.11
CA MET A 1 12.42 16.94 26.77
C MET A 1 12.09 17.07 25.30
N ASP A 2 12.51 16.10 24.49
CA ASP A 2 12.38 16.21 23.03
C ASP A 2 10.95 15.92 22.58
N LEU A 3 10.25 16.95 22.10
CA LEU A 3 8.91 16.85 21.55
C LEU A 3 8.96 16.52 20.05
N LEU A 4 7.95 15.81 19.55
CA LEU A 4 7.82 15.53 18.12
C LEU A 4 7.12 16.69 17.41
N CYS A 5 7.69 17.18 16.32
CA CYS A 5 7.06 18.18 15.47
C CYS A 5 6.02 17.55 14.54
N TYR A 6 4.79 18.06 14.59
CA TYR A 6 3.67 17.64 13.76
C TYR A 6 3.38 18.58 12.58
N ASN A 7 4.21 19.59 12.36
CA ASN A 7 4.14 20.37 11.13
C ASN A 7 4.38 19.47 9.91
N ARG A 8 3.53 19.61 8.90
CA ARG A 8 3.53 18.75 7.70
C ARG A 8 4.87 18.87 6.95
N GLY A 9 5.54 17.75 6.76
CA GLY A 9 6.86 17.69 6.11
C GLY A 9 8.06 17.93 7.02
N CYS A 10 7.88 18.15 8.33
CA CYS A 10 8.98 18.23 9.29
C CYS A 10 9.23 16.88 9.99
N GLY A 11 8.35 16.45 10.90
CA GLY A 11 8.46 15.16 11.60
C GLY A 11 9.70 15.00 12.51
N GLN A 12 10.45 16.07 12.74
CA GLN A 12 11.67 16.05 13.57
C GLN A 12 11.34 16.19 15.05
N ARG A 13 12.23 15.68 15.91
CA ARG A 13 12.21 15.97 17.34
C ARG A 13 12.90 17.30 17.61
N PHE A 14 12.37 18.08 18.57
CA PHE A 14 12.91 19.39 18.92
C PHE A 14 12.79 19.65 20.43
N ASP A 15 13.66 20.51 20.94
CA ASP A 15 13.59 21.01 22.31
C ASP A 15 12.86 22.38 22.34
N PRO A 16 11.76 22.53 23.08
CA PRO A 16 11.04 23.80 23.18
C PRO A 16 11.91 24.99 23.60
N ALA A 17 12.97 24.76 24.38
CA ALA A 17 13.85 25.82 24.86
C ALA A 17 14.72 26.45 23.75
N THR A 18 14.92 25.74 22.62
CA THR A 18 15.75 26.18 21.50
C THR A 18 14.93 26.45 20.22
N ASN A 19 13.61 26.40 20.32
CA ASN A 19 12.69 26.57 19.20
C ASN A 19 12.56 28.06 18.82
N THR A 20 13.12 28.44 17.67
CA THR A 20 13.03 29.79 17.12
C THR A 20 12.14 29.82 15.88
N GLU A 21 11.84 31.01 15.37
CA GLU A 21 11.00 31.19 14.17
C GLU A 21 11.60 30.61 12.88
N GLU A 22 12.88 30.18 12.92
CA GLU A 22 13.54 29.57 11.78
C GLU A 22 13.89 28.08 11.98
N SER A 23 13.57 27.50 13.15
CA SER A 23 13.99 26.13 13.49
C SER A 23 13.29 25.06 12.66
N CYS A 24 12.03 25.26 12.27
CA CYS A 24 11.23 24.29 11.53
C CYS A 24 11.05 24.70 10.07
N ILE A 25 11.32 23.79 9.13
CA ILE A 25 10.99 23.96 7.71
C ILE A 25 9.86 23.00 7.35
N TYR A 26 8.68 23.52 7.03
CA TYR A 26 7.45 22.73 6.83
C TYR A 26 6.55 23.28 5.72
N HIS A 27 5.47 22.56 5.43
CA HIS A 27 4.42 22.97 4.48
C HIS A 27 3.18 23.42 5.27
N PRO A 28 2.78 24.70 5.20
CA PRO A 28 1.53 25.16 5.82
C PRO A 28 0.28 24.74 5.03
N GLY A 29 0.47 24.32 3.78
CA GLY A 29 -0.62 23.87 2.91
C GLY A 29 -1.05 22.43 3.14
N VAL A 30 -2.00 21.99 2.31
CA VAL A 30 -2.53 20.62 2.30
C VAL A 30 -1.94 19.83 1.14
N PRO A 31 -1.86 18.49 1.23
CA PRO A 31 -1.56 17.64 0.08
C PRO A 31 -2.59 17.87 -1.03
N VAL A 32 -2.10 18.05 -2.26
CA VAL A 32 -2.92 18.19 -3.47
C VAL A 32 -2.49 17.11 -4.45
N PHE A 33 -3.46 16.35 -4.95
CA PHE A 33 -3.28 15.30 -5.94
C PHE A 33 -4.17 15.62 -7.14
N HIS A 34 -3.58 16.08 -8.25
CA HIS A 34 -4.30 16.44 -9.48
C HIS A 34 -3.45 16.08 -10.69
N ASP A 35 -4.04 15.53 -11.75
CA ASP A 35 -3.35 15.08 -12.97
C ASP A 35 -2.10 14.24 -12.67
N ALA A 36 -2.23 13.34 -11.70
CA ALA A 36 -1.18 12.50 -11.14
C ALA A 36 0.06 13.20 -10.55
N LEU A 37 0.07 14.52 -10.57
CA LEU A 37 1.00 15.34 -9.83
C LEU A 37 0.58 15.42 -8.37
N LYS A 38 1.56 15.18 -7.51
CA LYS A 38 1.47 15.19 -6.06
C LYS A 38 2.27 16.39 -5.57
N GLY A 39 1.69 17.18 -4.69
CA GLY A 39 2.39 18.32 -4.10
C GLY A 39 1.60 18.97 -3.00
N TRP A 40 2.02 20.18 -2.64
CA TRP A 40 1.42 20.94 -1.55
C TRP A 40 0.77 22.20 -2.08
N SER A 41 -0.37 22.60 -1.52
CA SER A 41 -1.06 23.84 -1.94
C SER A 41 -0.24 25.11 -1.67
N CYS A 42 0.69 25.06 -0.71
CA CYS A 42 1.52 26.19 -0.30
C CYS A 42 2.74 26.47 -1.20
N CYS A 43 3.13 25.54 -2.08
CA CYS A 43 4.26 25.75 -2.97
C CYS A 43 4.01 25.15 -4.36
N LYS A 44 4.82 25.55 -5.35
CA LYS A 44 4.67 25.09 -6.75
C LYS A 44 5.36 23.76 -7.03
N ARG A 45 6.13 23.20 -6.08
CA ARG A 45 6.84 21.93 -6.29
C ARG A 45 5.82 20.79 -6.42
N ARG A 46 5.94 20.04 -7.51
CA ARG A 46 5.09 18.90 -7.87
C ARG A 46 5.99 17.73 -8.25
N THR A 47 5.53 16.52 -7.98
CA THR A 47 6.20 15.28 -8.38
C THR A 47 5.16 14.23 -8.74
N THR A 48 5.52 13.34 -9.64
CA THR A 48 4.70 12.20 -10.02
C THR A 48 4.90 11.00 -9.09
N ASP A 49 6.02 10.93 -8.37
CA ASP A 49 6.33 9.84 -7.44
C ASP A 49 5.83 10.12 -6.01
N PHE A 50 5.23 9.12 -5.37
CA PHE A 50 4.67 9.28 -4.02
C PHE A 50 5.76 9.39 -2.94
N SER A 51 6.89 8.70 -3.10
CA SER A 51 8.00 8.77 -2.14
C SER A 51 8.69 10.14 -2.20
N ASP A 52 8.88 10.66 -3.41
CA ASP A 52 9.39 12.01 -3.65
C ASP A 52 8.45 13.06 -3.07
N PHE A 53 7.13 12.84 -3.15
CA PHE A 53 6.13 13.75 -2.59
C PHE A 53 6.28 13.87 -1.06
N LEU A 54 6.44 12.74 -0.37
CA LEU A 54 6.71 12.71 1.07
C LEU A 54 8.06 13.36 1.43
N SER A 55 9.00 13.36 0.49
CA SER A 55 10.35 13.92 0.65
C SER A 55 10.46 15.40 0.22
N ILE A 56 9.37 16.04 -0.21
CA ILE A 56 9.39 17.46 -0.56
C ILE A 56 9.70 18.28 0.70
N LYS A 57 10.88 18.92 0.73
CA LYS A 57 11.26 19.84 1.82
C LYS A 57 10.19 20.93 1.99
N GLY A 58 9.90 21.26 3.25
CA GLY A 58 9.00 22.36 3.59
C GLY A 58 9.36 23.66 2.87
N CYS A 59 8.35 24.44 2.51
CA CYS A 59 8.53 25.73 1.83
C CYS A 59 8.52 26.93 2.78
N THR A 60 8.20 26.73 4.05
CA THR A 60 8.01 27.80 5.04
C THR A 60 8.86 27.52 6.27
N LYS A 61 9.54 28.55 6.78
CA LYS A 61 10.22 28.52 8.07
C LYS A 61 9.26 28.95 9.17
N GLY A 62 9.37 28.37 10.36
CA GLY A 62 8.60 28.75 11.53
C GLY A 62 9.05 27.99 12.77
N PHE A 63 8.26 28.09 13.83
CA PHE A 63 8.42 27.28 15.03
C PHE A 63 8.01 25.83 14.78
N HIS A 64 8.68 24.89 15.44
CA HIS A 64 8.17 23.53 15.54
C HIS A 64 6.84 23.51 16.33
N ASN A 65 5.92 22.64 15.93
CA ASN A 65 4.63 22.46 16.59
C ASN A 65 4.52 21.06 17.21
N SER A 66 4.33 20.99 18.53
CA SER A 66 4.18 19.72 19.26
C SER A 66 2.74 19.19 19.31
N GLU A 67 1.76 19.96 18.82
CA GLU A 67 0.35 19.56 18.81
C GLU A 67 0.03 18.73 17.57
N LYS A 68 -0.50 17.52 17.77
CA LYS A 68 -0.99 16.68 16.68
C LYS A 68 -2.24 17.34 16.08
N PRO A 69 -2.25 17.72 14.79
CA PRO A 69 -3.44 18.24 14.14
C PRO A 69 -4.58 17.21 14.25
N PRO A 70 -5.84 17.66 14.45
CA PRO A 70 -6.98 16.76 14.46
C PRO A 70 -7.03 15.97 13.16
N GLU A 71 -7.35 14.68 13.26
CA GLU A 71 -7.44 13.82 12.09
C GLU A 71 -8.53 14.37 11.16
N PRO A 72 -8.23 14.55 9.85
CA PRO A 72 -9.21 15.10 8.93
C PRO A 72 -10.40 14.16 8.88
N VAL A 73 -11.56 14.68 9.28
CA VAL A 73 -12.84 14.00 9.11
C VAL A 73 -13.00 13.79 7.61
N LYS A 74 -13.13 12.52 7.18
CA LYS A 74 -13.39 12.22 5.77
C LYS A 74 -14.65 12.98 5.37
N PRO A 75 -14.61 13.88 4.37
CA PRO A 75 -15.84 14.43 3.84
C PRO A 75 -16.66 13.25 3.32
N GLU A 76 -17.87 13.09 3.88
CA GLU A 76 -18.89 12.24 3.28
C GLU A 76 -19.18 12.81 1.89
N VAL A 77 -18.89 12.03 0.86
CA VAL A 77 -19.27 12.38 -0.51
C VAL A 77 -20.78 12.13 -0.59
N THR A 78 -21.58 13.09 -0.14
CA THR A 78 -23.00 13.14 -0.47
C THR A 78 -23.10 13.61 -1.92
N SER A 79 -23.35 12.66 -2.82
CA SER A 79 -23.74 12.92 -4.19
C SER A 79 -25.15 13.51 -4.22
N GLU A 80 -25.31 14.75 -3.74
CA GLU A 80 -26.53 15.53 -3.94
C GLU A 80 -26.41 16.34 -5.23
N ARG A 81 -27.01 15.80 -6.30
CA ARG A 81 -27.40 16.61 -7.46
C ARG A 81 -28.43 17.63 -7.00
N LYS A 82 -27.99 18.85 -6.69
CA LYS A 82 -28.89 20.00 -6.67
C LYS A 82 -29.18 20.41 -8.11
N GLU A 83 -30.47 20.35 -8.46
CA GLU A 83 -31.04 20.97 -9.65
C GLU A 83 -30.77 22.48 -9.61
N LEU A 84 -29.88 22.94 -10.49
CA LEU A 84 -29.73 24.35 -10.86
C LEU A 84 -30.24 24.47 -12.30
N ALA A 85 -31.56 24.38 -12.45
CA ALA A 85 -32.25 24.64 -13.69
C ALA A 85 -32.79 26.08 -13.68
N ASP A 86 -31.93 27.11 -13.74
CA ASP A 86 -32.37 28.45 -14.20
C ASP A 86 -31.28 29.51 -14.49
N LEU A 87 -30.10 29.12 -14.99
CA LEU A 87 -29.18 30.07 -15.62
C LEU A 87 -28.52 29.43 -16.84
N LYS A 88 -29.19 29.48 -18.00
CA LYS A 88 -28.55 29.15 -19.29
C LYS A 88 -27.67 30.34 -19.75
N PRO A 89 -26.33 30.26 -19.74
CA PRO A 89 -25.56 31.10 -20.64
C PRO A 89 -25.85 30.64 -22.07
N LYS A 90 -26.09 31.59 -22.98
CA LYS A 90 -26.14 31.32 -24.43
C LYS A 90 -24.75 30.87 -24.88
N PHE A 91 -24.45 29.57 -24.77
CA PHE A 91 -23.26 28.99 -25.34
C PHE A 91 -23.54 28.80 -26.83
N GLN A 92 -22.92 29.62 -27.65
CA GLN A 92 -22.88 29.41 -29.09
C GLN A 92 -22.05 28.14 -29.30
N GLU A 93 -22.68 27.07 -29.79
CA GLU A 93 -22.01 25.80 -30.08
C GLU A 93 -20.96 26.02 -31.17
N HIS A 94 -19.76 26.44 -30.78
CA HIS A 94 -18.58 26.14 -31.57
C HIS A 94 -18.36 24.64 -31.43
N ILE A 95 -18.85 23.89 -32.41
CA ILE A 95 -18.43 22.51 -32.64
C ILE A 95 -16.92 22.57 -32.87
N ILE A 96 -16.15 22.32 -31.82
CA ILE A 96 -14.71 22.06 -31.94
C ILE A 96 -14.66 20.71 -32.67
N GLN A 97 -14.55 20.74 -34.00
CA GLN A 97 -14.26 19.54 -34.76
C GLN A 97 -12.94 18.99 -34.20
N ALA A 98 -12.98 17.76 -33.71
CA ALA A 98 -11.78 17.04 -33.34
C ALA A 98 -10.82 17.10 -34.55
N PRO A 99 -9.56 17.50 -34.36
CA PRO A 99 -8.59 17.49 -35.45
C PRO A 99 -8.64 16.14 -36.14
N LYS A 100 -8.67 16.12 -37.48
CA LYS A 100 -8.58 14.88 -38.25
C LYS A 100 -7.42 14.05 -37.69
N PRO A 101 -7.58 12.74 -37.46
CA PRO A 101 -6.52 11.92 -36.90
C PRO A 101 -5.26 12.15 -37.73
N VAL A 102 -4.20 12.63 -37.06
CA VAL A 102 -2.86 12.61 -37.64
C VAL A 102 -2.63 11.16 -38.10
N GLU A 103 -2.09 11.00 -39.30
CA GLU A 103 -1.85 9.71 -39.96
C GLU A 103 -1.50 8.64 -38.93
N ALA A 104 -2.24 7.52 -38.98
CA ALA A 104 -2.12 6.44 -38.01
C ALA A 104 -0.66 6.04 -37.87
N ILE A 105 -0.01 6.49 -36.79
CA ILE A 105 1.35 6.11 -36.45
C ILE A 105 1.33 4.59 -36.39
N GLN A 106 2.05 3.93 -37.30
CA GLN A 106 2.11 2.48 -37.28
C GLN A 106 2.76 2.05 -35.98
N ARG A 107 2.00 1.30 -35.18
CA ARG A 107 2.50 0.78 -33.91
C ARG A 107 3.72 -0.09 -34.22
N PRO A 108 4.89 0.19 -33.62
CA PRO A 108 6.07 -0.63 -33.86
C PRO A 108 5.88 -2.06 -33.34
N SER A 109 6.77 -2.97 -33.72
CA SER A 109 6.62 -4.38 -33.35
C SER A 109 6.80 -4.59 -31.84
N SER A 110 6.03 -5.52 -31.29
CA SER A 110 6.19 -5.99 -29.92
C SER A 110 7.52 -6.71 -29.68
N ASP A 111 8.10 -7.28 -30.74
CA ASP A 111 9.33 -8.08 -30.70
C ASP A 111 10.61 -7.23 -30.79
N GLU A 112 10.49 -5.90 -30.75
CA GLU A 112 11.63 -5.00 -30.71
C GLU A 112 12.51 -5.26 -29.48
N PRO A 113 13.84 -5.10 -29.60
CA PRO A 113 14.76 -5.34 -28.51
C PRO A 113 14.41 -4.46 -27.29
N MET A 114 14.30 -5.11 -26.14
CA MET A 114 13.98 -4.45 -24.89
C MET A 114 15.21 -3.75 -24.32
N SER A 115 15.01 -2.57 -23.75
CA SER A 115 16.03 -1.80 -23.04
C SER A 115 15.80 -1.85 -21.54
N CYS A 116 16.86 -2.06 -20.76
CA CYS A 116 16.77 -2.06 -19.29
C CYS A 116 16.69 -0.61 -18.78
N LEU A 117 15.64 -0.29 -18.05
CA LEU A 117 15.43 1.04 -17.48
C LEU A 117 16.24 1.22 -16.19
N GLN A 118 16.66 2.46 -15.93
CA GLN A 118 17.42 2.78 -14.72
C GLN A 118 16.58 2.60 -13.46
N LEU A 119 17.08 1.80 -12.52
CA LEU A 119 16.47 1.59 -11.21
C LEU A 119 16.97 2.63 -10.21
N LYS A 120 16.05 3.42 -9.64
CA LYS A 120 16.35 4.36 -8.54
C LYS A 120 15.72 3.85 -7.25
N VAL A 121 16.55 3.48 -6.29
CA VAL A 121 16.12 2.94 -4.98
C VAL A 121 16.04 4.07 -3.96
N SER A 122 14.86 4.30 -3.38
CA SER A 122 14.65 5.31 -2.34
C SER A 122 15.37 4.94 -1.03
N ALA A 123 15.79 5.96 -0.26
CA ALA A 123 16.45 5.74 1.03
C ALA A 123 15.54 5.01 2.05
N SER A 124 14.24 5.27 2.00
CA SER A 124 13.24 4.62 2.87
C SER A 124 13.15 3.11 2.62
N LEU A 125 13.22 2.67 1.35
CA LEU A 125 13.23 1.25 1.01
C LEU A 125 14.50 0.56 1.53
N LYS A 126 15.67 1.19 1.38
CA LYS A 126 16.94 0.65 1.89
C LYS A 126 16.88 0.40 3.39
N GLN A 127 16.45 1.39 4.17
CA GLN A 127 16.29 1.26 5.63
C GLN A 127 15.29 0.17 6.02
N SER A 128 14.19 0.04 5.27
CA SER A 128 13.17 -0.98 5.51
C SER A 128 13.72 -2.39 5.28
N LEU A 129 14.53 -2.58 4.24
CA LEU A 129 15.17 -3.87 3.93
C LEU A 129 16.26 -4.23 4.95
N GLU A 130 17.05 -3.27 5.42
CA GLU A 130 18.04 -3.48 6.50
C GLU A 130 17.36 -3.94 7.79
N LYS A 131 16.26 -3.29 8.18
CA LYS A 131 15.47 -3.69 9.34
C LYS A 131 14.91 -5.11 9.21
N LEU A 132 14.43 -5.48 8.01
CA LEU A 132 13.95 -6.83 7.74
C LEU A 132 15.05 -7.89 7.86
N LYS A 133 16.26 -7.61 7.35
CA LYS A 133 17.41 -8.51 7.50
C LYS A 133 17.78 -8.75 8.97
N LEU A 134 17.80 -7.69 9.78
CA LEU A 134 18.07 -7.77 11.22
C LEU A 134 17.00 -8.57 11.98
N SER A 135 15.73 -8.47 11.58
CA SER A 135 14.67 -9.31 12.17
C SER A 135 14.84 -10.79 11.82
N SER A 136 15.18 -11.12 10.57
CA SER A 136 15.42 -12.52 10.17
C SER A 136 16.64 -13.12 10.85
N GLU A 137 17.72 -12.37 11.03
CA GLU A 137 18.92 -12.87 11.74
C GLU A 137 18.65 -13.12 13.24
N ASN A 138 17.77 -12.34 13.86
CA ASN A 138 17.31 -12.57 15.23
C ASN A 138 16.35 -13.77 15.37
N GLU A 139 15.64 -14.14 14.30
CA GLU A 139 14.86 -15.37 14.24
C GLU A 139 15.76 -16.61 14.01
N ILE A 140 16.75 -16.51 13.11
CA ILE A 140 17.70 -17.60 12.81
C ILE A 140 18.56 -17.95 14.03
N LYS A 141 18.93 -16.97 14.89
CA LYS A 141 19.66 -17.24 16.15
C LYS A 141 18.82 -17.94 17.24
N LYS A 142 17.52 -18.21 17.00
CA LYS A 142 16.66 -19.00 17.89
C LYS A 142 16.33 -20.40 17.33
N GLU A 143 16.79 -20.73 16.13
CA GLU A 143 16.65 -22.05 15.52
C GLU A 143 17.99 -22.79 15.59
N ASP A 144 18.38 -23.15 16.82
CA ASP A 144 19.27 -24.29 17.02
C ASP A 144 18.36 -25.48 17.36
N ASP A 145 18.13 -26.30 16.34
CA ASP A 145 17.86 -27.75 16.36
C ASP A 145 17.09 -28.32 17.58
N SER A 146 15.78 -28.08 17.66
CA SER A 146 14.86 -29.10 18.19
C SER A 146 13.49 -29.04 17.50
N ASP A 147 13.02 -30.18 17.01
CA ASP A 147 11.66 -30.41 16.45
C ASP A 147 10.54 -30.26 17.51
N GLU A 148 10.79 -29.56 18.63
CA GLU A 148 9.86 -29.44 19.74
C GLU A 148 8.98 -28.20 19.58
N ILE A 149 7.69 -28.44 19.28
CA ILE A 149 6.66 -27.39 19.26
C ILE A 149 6.57 -26.78 20.67
N LYS A 150 6.77 -25.46 20.78
CA LYS A 150 6.69 -24.76 22.07
C LYS A 150 5.24 -24.72 22.57
N ILE A 151 5.04 -25.00 23.85
CA ILE A 151 3.76 -24.82 24.54
C ILE A 151 3.29 -23.36 24.35
N GLY A 152 2.03 -23.19 23.96
CA GLY A 152 1.43 -21.91 23.59
C GLY A 152 1.43 -21.59 22.09
N THR A 153 1.97 -22.47 21.23
CA THR A 153 1.93 -22.26 19.77
C THR A 153 0.48 -22.32 19.27
N PRO A 154 -0.08 -21.27 18.63
CA PRO A 154 -1.45 -21.29 18.13
C PRO A 154 -1.59 -22.17 16.89
N CYS A 155 -2.75 -22.79 16.74
CA CYS A 155 -3.08 -23.57 15.54
C CYS A 155 -3.12 -22.64 14.32
N LYS A 156 -2.46 -23.05 13.23
CA LYS A 156 -2.38 -22.28 11.97
C LYS A 156 -3.54 -22.58 11.02
N ASN A 157 -4.45 -23.48 11.36
CA ASN A 157 -5.67 -23.74 10.58
C ASN A 157 -6.66 -22.56 10.72
N ALA A 158 -7.27 -22.15 9.62
CA ALA A 158 -8.16 -20.99 9.59
C ALA A 158 -9.41 -21.20 10.46
N GLY A 159 -9.70 -20.27 11.36
CA GLY A 159 -10.85 -20.34 12.27
C GLY A 159 -10.65 -21.26 13.49
N CYS A 160 -9.45 -21.84 13.66
CA CYS A 160 -9.11 -22.58 14.87
C CYS A 160 -8.42 -21.64 15.88
N SER A 161 -8.94 -21.59 17.11
CA SER A 161 -8.41 -20.75 18.19
C SER A 161 -7.64 -21.53 19.27
N LYS A 162 -7.38 -22.82 19.05
CA LYS A 162 -6.65 -23.66 20.02
C LYS A 162 -5.14 -23.38 19.99
N THR A 163 -4.53 -23.50 21.15
CA THR A 163 -3.08 -23.42 21.37
C THR A 163 -2.52 -24.78 21.75
N PHE A 164 -1.28 -25.05 21.39
CA PHE A 164 -0.58 -26.29 21.72
C PHE A 164 -0.26 -26.32 23.21
N GLU A 165 -0.84 -27.28 23.94
CA GLU A 165 -0.66 -27.45 25.40
C GLU A 165 0.22 -28.69 25.74
N GLY A 166 0.75 -29.36 24.72
CA GLY A 166 1.57 -30.57 24.84
C GLY A 166 1.10 -31.68 23.89
N PRO A 167 1.73 -32.87 23.90
CA PRO A 167 1.43 -33.95 22.95
C PRO A 167 -0.05 -34.34 22.91
N ALA A 168 -0.72 -34.38 24.07
CA ALA A 168 -2.15 -34.67 24.20
C ALA A 168 -3.05 -33.69 23.41
N SER A 169 -2.64 -32.41 23.28
CA SER A 169 -3.40 -31.41 22.51
C SER A 169 -3.38 -31.65 20.99
N THR A 170 -2.55 -32.57 20.51
CA THR A 170 -2.52 -32.99 19.10
C THR A 170 -3.59 -34.02 18.77
N GLU A 171 -4.07 -34.76 19.78
CA GLU A 171 -5.11 -35.78 19.63
C GLU A 171 -6.51 -35.18 19.51
N ASP A 172 -6.65 -33.92 19.94
CA ASP A 172 -7.88 -33.16 19.80
C ASP A 172 -8.25 -32.94 18.32
N ALA A 173 -9.55 -33.07 18.04
CA ALA A 173 -10.09 -32.74 16.73
C ALA A 173 -10.03 -31.22 16.50
N CYS A 174 -9.34 -30.81 15.43
CA CYS A 174 -9.30 -29.43 14.97
C CYS A 174 -10.52 -29.13 14.10
N ILE A 175 -11.35 -28.18 14.51
CA ILE A 175 -12.46 -27.66 13.70
C ILE A 175 -11.99 -26.36 13.04
N TYR A 176 -11.93 -26.34 11.71
CA TYR A 176 -11.37 -25.24 10.93
C TYR A 176 -12.07 -25.06 9.58
N HIS A 177 -11.72 -24.00 8.86
CA HIS A 177 -12.15 -23.79 7.47
C HIS A 177 -11.08 -24.27 6.50
N ALA A 178 -11.39 -25.30 5.70
CA ALA A 178 -10.52 -25.76 4.62
C ALA A 178 -10.50 -24.80 3.40
N GLY A 179 -11.47 -23.88 3.35
CA GLY A 179 -11.62 -22.91 2.27
C GLY A 179 -10.81 -21.62 2.48
N VAL A 180 -11.00 -20.68 1.56
CA VAL A 180 -10.40 -19.34 1.61
C VAL A 180 -11.45 -18.30 1.99
N PRO A 181 -11.04 -17.17 2.62
CA PRO A 181 -11.95 -16.07 2.90
C PRO A 181 -12.35 -15.37 1.59
N ILE A 182 -13.63 -15.05 1.43
CA ILE A 182 -14.19 -14.35 0.28
C ILE A 182 -14.86 -13.06 0.77
N PHE A 183 -14.52 -11.95 0.14
CA PHE A 183 -15.10 -10.63 0.38
C PHE A 183 -15.69 -10.11 -0.94
N HIS A 184 -17.02 -10.14 -1.07
CA HIS A 184 -17.73 -9.72 -2.29
C HIS A 184 -19.02 -9.00 -1.92
N GLU A 185 -19.29 -7.85 -2.56
CA GLU A 185 -20.53 -7.07 -2.36
C GLU A 185 -20.85 -6.76 -0.88
N GLY A 186 -19.82 -6.43 -0.08
CA GLY A 186 -19.97 -6.15 1.35
C GLY A 186 -20.16 -7.39 2.24
N MET A 187 -20.32 -8.58 1.63
CA MET A 187 -20.46 -9.85 2.33
C MET A 187 -19.10 -10.54 2.50
N LYS A 188 -18.95 -11.24 3.63
CA LYS A 188 -17.74 -11.94 4.06
C LYS A 188 -18.11 -13.38 4.38
N TYR A 189 -17.39 -14.36 3.82
CA TYR A 189 -17.66 -15.78 4.05
C TYR A 189 -16.47 -16.66 3.68
N TRP A 190 -16.45 -17.89 4.19
CA TRP A 190 -15.49 -18.91 3.77
C TRP A 190 -15.99 -19.70 2.57
N SER A 191 -15.12 -19.98 1.60
CA SER A 191 -15.50 -20.74 0.41
C SER A 191 -15.99 -22.17 0.70
N CYS A 192 -15.57 -22.77 1.84
CA CYS A 192 -15.97 -24.13 2.23
C CYS A 192 -17.45 -24.26 2.62
N CYS A 193 -18.00 -23.28 3.34
CA CYS A 193 -19.33 -23.38 3.94
C CYS A 193 -20.27 -22.24 3.55
N LYS A 194 -19.74 -21.17 2.94
CA LYS A 194 -20.48 -20.03 2.40
C LYS A 194 -21.45 -19.37 3.41
N ARG A 195 -21.13 -19.44 4.70
CA ARG A 195 -21.87 -18.74 5.77
C ARG A 195 -21.59 -17.24 5.68
N LYS A 196 -22.53 -16.49 5.11
CA LYS A 196 -22.36 -15.06 4.83
C LYS A 196 -22.63 -14.18 6.04
N THR A 197 -21.78 -13.18 6.24
CA THR A 197 -21.99 -12.09 7.21
C THR A 197 -21.51 -10.77 6.62
N SER A 198 -22.15 -9.67 6.98
CA SER A 198 -21.69 -8.32 6.65
C SER A 198 -20.65 -7.79 7.66
N ASP A 199 -20.68 -8.27 8.90
CA ASP A 199 -19.77 -7.84 9.97
C ASP A 199 -18.46 -8.65 9.98
N PHE A 200 -17.33 -7.95 10.17
CA PHE A 200 -15.99 -8.56 10.11
C PHE A 200 -15.66 -9.38 11.37
N ASN A 201 -16.08 -8.92 12.55
CA ASN A 201 -15.82 -9.64 13.79
C ASN A 201 -16.61 -10.95 13.84
N THR A 202 -17.86 -10.91 13.36
CA THR A 202 -18.69 -12.09 13.17
C THR A 202 -18.06 -13.07 12.18
N PHE A 203 -17.41 -12.58 11.11
CA PHE A 203 -16.68 -13.41 10.15
C PHE A 203 -15.48 -14.12 10.80
N LEU A 204 -14.67 -13.40 11.58
CA LEU A 204 -13.53 -13.97 12.30
C LEU A 204 -13.95 -14.99 13.36
N ALA A 205 -15.10 -14.77 14.00
CA ALA A 205 -15.65 -15.65 15.02
C ALA A 205 -16.40 -16.87 14.44
N GLN A 206 -16.52 -17.00 13.12
CA GLN A 206 -17.18 -18.17 12.52
C GLN A 206 -16.40 -19.44 12.85
N GLU A 207 -17.10 -20.39 13.48
CA GLU A 207 -16.54 -21.72 13.73
C GLU A 207 -16.29 -22.47 12.43
N GLY A 208 -15.20 -23.24 12.43
CA GLY A 208 -14.79 -24.07 11.31
C GLY A 208 -15.90 -24.98 10.76
N CYS A 209 -15.78 -25.29 9.48
CA CYS A 209 -16.72 -26.12 8.72
C CYS A 209 -16.21 -27.57 8.55
N THR A 210 -14.95 -27.82 8.87
CA THR A 210 -14.21 -29.05 8.56
C THR A 210 -13.49 -29.53 9.81
N THR A 211 -13.49 -30.83 10.04
CA THR A 211 -12.77 -31.46 11.14
C THR A 211 -11.51 -32.14 10.61
N GLY A 212 -10.39 -32.00 11.31
CA GLY A 212 -9.12 -32.65 10.98
C GLY A 212 -8.12 -32.54 12.13
N THR A 213 -6.83 -32.61 11.83
CA THR A 213 -5.76 -32.47 12.83
C THR A 213 -5.24 -31.04 12.91
N HIS A 214 -4.73 -30.67 14.08
CA HIS A 214 -4.14 -29.35 14.29
C HIS A 214 -2.85 -29.17 13.46
N LEU A 215 -2.69 -27.96 12.91
CA LEU A 215 -1.48 -27.58 12.17
C LEU A 215 -0.67 -26.58 13.01
N TRP A 216 0.37 -27.07 13.68
CA TRP A 216 1.23 -26.24 14.53
C TRP A 216 2.40 -25.61 13.76
N ILE A 217 3.00 -26.41 12.87
CA ILE A 217 4.11 -25.99 12.01
C ILE A 217 3.60 -25.98 10.57
N LYS A 218 3.65 -24.81 9.93
CA LYS A 218 3.41 -24.68 8.50
C LYS A 218 4.77 -24.69 7.83
N LYS A 219 5.16 -25.81 7.22
CA LYS A 219 6.28 -25.82 6.28
C LYS A 219 5.89 -24.85 5.17
N ASP A 220 6.70 -23.84 4.91
CA ASP A 220 6.45 -22.89 3.82
C ASP A 220 6.51 -23.64 2.49
N ALA A 221 5.36 -24.18 2.08
CA ALA A 221 5.15 -24.70 0.76
C ALA A 221 5.22 -23.52 -0.20
N GLY A 222 6.42 -23.29 -0.75
CA GLY A 222 6.78 -22.44 -1.89
C GLY A 222 5.98 -21.14 -2.00
N LYS A 223 6.61 -19.99 -1.70
CA LYS A 223 6.12 -18.62 -1.94
C LYS A 223 4.91 -18.59 -2.87
N LYS A 224 3.70 -18.57 -2.31
CA LYS A 224 2.50 -18.33 -3.11
C LYS A 224 2.72 -16.98 -3.80
N MET A 225 2.83 -17.01 -5.12
CA MET A 225 3.03 -15.81 -5.91
C MET A 225 1.76 -14.96 -5.80
N VAL A 226 1.80 -13.96 -4.92
CA VAL A 226 0.68 -13.05 -4.72
C VAL A 226 0.72 -12.04 -5.88
N PRO A 227 -0.35 -11.89 -6.67
CA PRO A 227 -0.38 -10.90 -7.74
C PRO A 227 -0.20 -9.51 -7.15
N CYS A 228 0.74 -8.74 -7.71
CA CYS A 228 0.93 -7.34 -7.31
C CYS A 228 -0.22 -6.50 -7.84
N ARG A 229 -0.83 -5.69 -6.96
CA ARG A 229 -1.73 -4.62 -7.42
C ARG A 229 -0.90 -3.61 -8.19
N HIS A 230 -1.44 -3.09 -9.28
CA HIS A 230 -0.82 -2.00 -10.03
C HIS A 230 -1.88 -1.06 -10.56
N ASP A 231 -1.50 0.21 -10.69
CA ASP A 231 -2.31 1.29 -11.23
C ASP A 231 -1.45 2.04 -12.26
N TRP A 232 -2.07 2.66 -13.27
CA TRP A 232 -1.33 3.42 -14.28
C TRP A 232 -2.05 4.70 -14.65
N HIS A 233 -1.29 5.69 -15.11
CA HIS A 233 -1.82 6.88 -15.75
C HIS A 233 -0.88 7.32 -16.87
N GLN A 234 -1.40 8.10 -17.81
CA GLN A 234 -0.61 8.66 -18.90
C GLN A 234 -0.86 10.15 -19.06
N THR A 235 0.17 10.86 -19.52
CA THR A 235 0.09 12.22 -20.03
C THR A 235 0.37 12.20 -21.52
N GLY A 236 0.40 13.35 -22.19
CA GLY A 236 0.78 13.41 -23.61
C GLY A 236 2.23 12.97 -23.90
N ARG A 237 3.08 12.79 -22.88
CA ARG A 237 4.50 12.43 -23.04
C ARG A 237 4.96 11.24 -22.21
N GLU A 238 4.27 10.91 -21.13
CA GLU A 238 4.75 9.96 -20.14
C GLU A 238 3.65 8.97 -19.77
N VAL A 239 4.03 7.70 -19.61
CA VAL A 239 3.21 6.68 -18.98
C VAL A 239 3.84 6.34 -17.64
N ILE A 240 3.05 6.39 -16.57
CA ILE A 240 3.51 6.14 -15.21
C ILE A 240 2.72 4.96 -14.66
N ILE A 241 3.45 3.92 -14.26
CA ILE A 241 2.89 2.69 -13.73
C ILE A 241 3.36 2.55 -12.28
N SER A 242 2.41 2.46 -11.36
CA SER A 242 2.63 2.27 -9.93
C SER A 242 2.35 0.82 -9.58
N ILE A 243 3.36 0.08 -9.10
CA ILE A 243 3.19 -1.31 -8.65
C ILE A 243 3.35 -1.39 -7.13
N TYR A 244 2.36 -2.01 -6.49
CA TYR A 244 2.32 -2.23 -5.06
C TYR A 244 2.76 -3.66 -4.76
N ALA A 245 4.01 -3.81 -4.35
CA ALA A 245 4.63 -5.07 -3.98
C ALA A 245 5.17 -5.02 -2.54
N LYS A 246 5.21 -6.18 -1.86
CA LYS A 246 5.79 -6.31 -0.52
C LYS A 246 7.20 -6.89 -0.64
N ASN A 247 8.12 -6.35 0.16
CA ASN A 247 9.49 -6.86 0.30
C ASN A 247 10.26 -6.95 -1.04
N SER A 248 10.05 -5.99 -1.94
CA SER A 248 10.78 -5.90 -3.21
C SER A 248 12.28 -5.78 -2.96
N ILE A 249 13.07 -6.66 -3.59
CA ILE A 249 14.52 -6.69 -3.46
C ILE A 249 15.12 -6.06 -4.71
N PRO A 250 15.68 -4.83 -4.64
CA PRO A 250 16.15 -4.12 -5.84
C PRO A 250 17.17 -4.88 -6.69
N GLU A 251 18.01 -5.71 -6.06
CA GLU A 251 19.03 -6.52 -6.74
C GLU A 251 18.43 -7.67 -7.58
N LEU A 252 17.20 -8.08 -7.28
CA LEU A 252 16.47 -9.13 -8.00
C LEU A 252 15.39 -8.55 -8.92
N SER A 253 15.11 -7.25 -8.80
CA SER A 253 14.12 -6.56 -9.63
C SER A 253 14.76 -6.07 -10.93
N ARG A 254 14.01 -6.13 -12.04
CA ARG A 254 14.41 -5.53 -13.33
C ARG A 254 13.19 -4.96 -14.06
N VAL A 255 13.43 -3.89 -14.80
CA VAL A 255 12.41 -3.23 -15.63
C VAL A 255 12.97 -3.10 -17.03
N GLU A 256 12.29 -3.71 -17.99
CA GLU A 256 12.72 -3.77 -19.39
C GLU A 256 11.58 -3.24 -20.25
N ALA A 257 11.88 -2.35 -21.19
CA ALA A 257 10.87 -1.71 -22.03
C ALA A 257 11.34 -1.53 -23.47
N ASN A 258 10.41 -1.65 -24.41
CA ASN A 258 10.55 -1.17 -25.78
C ASN A 258 9.44 -0.16 -26.08
N SER A 259 9.25 0.18 -27.36
CA SER A 259 8.24 1.16 -27.80
C SER A 259 6.78 0.73 -27.54
N THR A 260 6.53 -0.53 -27.24
CA THR A 260 5.18 -1.09 -27.13
C THR A 260 4.92 -2.01 -25.93
N LEU A 261 5.96 -2.54 -25.30
CA LEU A 261 5.93 -3.46 -24.17
C LEU A 261 6.77 -2.97 -23.00
N LEU A 262 6.32 -3.34 -21.80
CA LEU A 262 7.01 -3.13 -20.54
C LEU A 262 6.95 -4.43 -19.72
N ASN A 263 8.12 -4.99 -19.45
CA ASN A 263 8.32 -6.18 -18.62
C ASN A 263 8.89 -5.75 -17.27
N ILE A 264 8.18 -6.12 -16.21
CA ILE A 264 8.56 -5.75 -14.85
C ILE A 264 8.69 -7.03 -14.01
N HIS A 265 9.87 -7.22 -13.44
CA HIS A 265 10.17 -8.27 -12.49
C HIS A 265 10.48 -7.60 -11.14
N ILE A 266 9.72 -7.92 -10.09
CA ILE A 266 9.85 -7.32 -8.75
C ILE A 266 10.04 -8.41 -7.71
#